data_AF-A0A7G9Z0C5-F1
#
_entry.id   AF-A0A7G9Z0C5-F1
#
_cell.length_a   1.000
_cell.length_b   1.000
_cell.length_c   1.000
_cell.angle_alpha   90.00
_cell.angle_beta   90.00
_cell.angle_gamma   90.00
#
_symmetry.space_group_name_H-M   'P 1'
#
loop_
_entity.id
_entity.type
_entity.pdbx_description
1 polymer ?
#
loop_
_entity_poly.entity_id
_entity_poly.type
_entity_poly.pdbx_seq_one_letter_code
_entity_poly.pdbx_strand_id
1 'polypeptide(L)'
;MKITMWVGVAVFLVGILIMGAYSMYPLFNSEAEESTILLGIKVSIAMMAIGAAILIITMSVERYKEWKKMKEEISEEELRP
;
A
#
# COMPACT_ATOMS: atom_id res chain seq x y z
N MET A 1 3.45 15.02 3.95
CA MET A 1 3.08 13.60 3.74
C MET A 1 3.00 12.92 5.10
N LYS A 2 1.85 12.33 5.47
CA LYS A 2 1.66 11.76 6.82
C LYS A 2 2.55 10.53 7.02
N ILE A 3 2.99 10.29 8.25
CA ILE A 3 3.79 9.12 8.64
C ILE A 3 3.09 7.81 8.21
N THR A 4 1.77 7.75 8.29
CA THR A 4 0.97 6.60 7.88
C THR A 4 1.12 6.23 6.40
N MET A 5 1.31 7.22 5.52
CA MET A 5 1.61 6.98 4.10
C MET A 5 2.98 6.33 3.94
N TRP A 6 4.00 6.84 4.63
CA TRP A 6 5.34 6.25 4.59
C TRP A 6 5.38 4.83 5.16
N VAL A 7 4.59 4.54 6.19
CA VAL A 7 4.41 3.17 6.71
C VAL A 7 3.79 2.27 5.64
N GLY A 8 2.72 2.71 4.97
CA GLY A 8 2.10 1.94 3.88
C GLY A 8 3.07 1.66 2.73
N VAL A 9 3.84 2.67 2.30
CA VAL A 9 4.89 2.52 1.29
C VAL A 9 5.97 1.54 1.74
N ALA A 10 6.50 1.69 2.96
CA ALA A 10 7.55 0.83 3.48
C ALA A 10 7.09 -0.65 3.53
N VAL A 11 5.90 -0.92 4.07
CA VAL A 11 5.34 -2.28 4.13
C VAL A 11 5.16 -2.86 2.72
N PHE A 12 4.67 -2.06 1.78
CA PHE A 12 4.49 -2.49 0.39
C PHE A 12 5.83 -2.84 -0.28
N LEU A 13 6.83 -1.97 -0.13
CA LEU A 13 8.16 -2.16 -0.70
C LEU A 13 8.89 -3.37 -0.10
N VAL A 14 8.75 -3.61 1.20
CA VAL A 14 9.29 -4.82 1.84
C VAL A 14 8.65 -6.07 1.23
N GLY A 15 7.34 -6.05 0.98
CA GLY A 15 6.66 -7.12 0.26
C GLY A 15 7.26 -7.38 -1.12
N ILE A 16 7.53 -6.33 -1.90
CA ILE A 16 8.19 -6.45 -3.21
C ILE A 16 9.59 -7.07 -3.09
N LEU A 17 10.39 -6.64 -2.11
CA LEU A 17 11.73 -7.19 -1.90
C LEU A 17 11.70 -8.68 -1.57
N ILE A 18 10.77 -9.10 -0.70
CA ILE A 18 10.58 -10.51 -0.36
C ILE A 18 10.15 -11.30 -1.60
N MET A 19 9.21 -10.79 -2.39
CA MET A 19 8.78 -11.43 -3.64
C MET A 19 9.97 -11.63 -4.59
N GLY A 20 10.77 -10.58 -4.80
CA GLY A 20 11.96 -10.65 -5.65
C GLY A 20 12.99 -11.65 -5.15
N ALA A 21 13.25 -11.69 -3.84
CA ALA A 21 14.18 -12.64 -3.24
C ALA A 21 13.71 -14.08 -3.44
N TYR A 22 12.44 -14.38 -3.13
CA TYR A 22 11.89 -15.73 -3.23
C TYR A 22 11.67 -16.20 -4.67
N SER A 23 11.39 -15.30 -5.61
CA SER A 23 11.28 -15.65 -7.03
C SER A 23 12.64 -16.00 -7.66
N MET A 24 13.72 -15.35 -7.19
CA MET A 24 15.08 -15.64 -7.64
C MET A 24 15.75 -16.78 -6.86
N TYR A 25 15.23 -17.13 -5.68
CA TYR A 25 15.80 -18.18 -4.81
C TYR A 25 16.09 -19.51 -5.52
N PRO A 26 15.22 -20.05 -6.40
CA PRO A 26 15.49 -21.31 -7.10
C PRO A 26 16.70 -21.25 -8.05
N LEU A 27 17.07 -20.06 -8.53
CA LEU A 27 18.22 -19.88 -9.42
C LEU A 27 19.55 -20.09 -8.68
N PHE A 28 19.58 -19.78 -7.38
CA PHE A 28 20.77 -19.89 -6.53
C PHE A 28 20.74 -21.12 -5.62
N ASN A 29 19.57 -21.73 -5.44
CA ASN A 29 19.34 -22.88 -4.58
C ASN A 29 18.37 -23.85 -5.27
N SER A 30 18.89 -24.66 -6.19
CA SER A 30 18.09 -25.59 -7.00
C SER A 30 17.45 -26.73 -6.22
N GLU A 31 17.95 -27.02 -5.02
CA GLU A 31 17.40 -28.03 -4.09
C GLU A 31 16.38 -27.43 -3.10
N ALA A 32 16.03 -26.15 -3.28
CA ALA A 32 15.05 -25.49 -2.43
C ALA A 32 13.68 -26.19 -2.49
N GLU A 33 13.11 -26.45 -1.31
CA GLU A 33 11.76 -26.99 -1.21
C GLU A 33 10.73 -26.01 -1.78
N GLU A 34 9.89 -26.49 -2.70
CA GLU A 34 8.83 -25.69 -3.33
C GLU A 34 7.88 -25.08 -2.30
N SER A 35 7.64 -25.79 -1.19
CA SER A 35 6.85 -25.35 -0.03
C SER A 35 7.36 -24.02 0.54
N THR A 36 8.68 -23.88 0.66
CA THR A 36 9.36 -22.73 1.26
C THR A 36 9.28 -21.52 0.33
N ILE A 37 9.47 -21.76 -0.98
CA ILE A 37 9.33 -20.72 -2.01
C ILE A 37 7.89 -20.19 -2.04
N LEU A 38 6.91 -21.11 -2.06
CA LEU A 38 5.50 -20.77 -2.08
C LEU A 38 5.08 -20.00 -0.83
N LEU A 39 5.60 -20.37 0.35
CA LEU A 39 5.35 -19.65 1.60
C LEU A 39 5.88 -18.22 1.51
N GLY A 40 7.12 -18.03 1.06
CA GLY A 40 7.71 -16.70 0.89
C GLY A 40 6.90 -15.80 -0.06
N ILE A 41 6.46 -16.38 -1.18
CA ILE A 41 5.57 -15.69 -2.14
C ILE A 41 4.24 -15.31 -1.46
N LYS A 42 3.58 -16.22 -0.75
CA LYS A 42 2.31 -15.93 -0.05
C LYS A 42 2.45 -14.81 0.97
N VAL A 43 3.52 -14.84 1.78
CA VAL A 43 3.82 -13.79 2.77
C VAL A 43 4.03 -12.45 2.06
N SER A 44 4.78 -12.42 0.96
CA SER A 44 5.02 -11.20 0.19
C SER A 44 3.73 -10.58 -0.33
N ILE A 45 2.80 -11.39 -0.87
CA ILE A 45 1.49 -10.93 -1.37
C ILE A 45 0.67 -10.36 -0.23
N ALA A 46 0.63 -11.02 0.92
CA ALA A 46 -0.08 -10.53 2.10
C ALA A 46 0.45 -9.18 2.57
N MET A 47 1.78 -9.01 2.63
CA MET A 47 2.40 -7.73 3.00
C MET A 47 2.07 -6.62 1.99
N MET A 48 2.17 -6.91 0.69
CA MET A 48 1.79 -5.94 -0.35
C MET A 48 0.31 -5.56 -0.25
N ALA A 49 -0.59 -6.52 -0.02
CA ALA A 49 -2.02 -6.23 0.16
C ALA A 49 -2.27 -5.32 1.37
N ILE A 50 -1.60 -5.56 2.50
CA ILE A 50 -1.70 -4.72 3.70
C ILE A 50 -1.16 -3.30 3.42
N GLY A 51 0.03 -3.20 2.80
CA GLY A 51 0.62 -1.91 2.43
C GLY A 51 -0.29 -1.10 1.50
N ALA A 52 -0.84 -1.75 0.47
CA ALA A 52 -1.78 -1.14 -0.46
C ALA A 52 -3.07 -0.68 0.24
N ALA A 53 -3.63 -1.50 1.13
CA ALA A 53 -4.83 -1.13 1.89
C ALA A 53 -4.60 0.12 2.75
N ILE A 54 -3.46 0.21 3.45
CA ILE A 54 -3.10 1.39 4.25
C ILE A 54 -3.04 2.64 3.37
N LEU A 55 -2.43 2.54 2.18
CA LEU A 55 -2.30 3.66 1.24
C LEU A 55 -3.67 4.11 0.72
N ILE A 56 -4.49 3.17 0.25
CA ILE A 56 -5.83 3.46 -0.27
C ILE A 56 -6.67 4.14 0.82
N ILE A 57 -6.72 3.58 2.02
CA ILE A 57 -7.50 4.16 3.14
C ILE A 57 -7.00 5.56 3.47
N THR A 58 -5.68 5.76 3.56
CA THR A 58 -5.10 7.07 3.90
C THR A 58 -5.45 8.11 2.82
N MET A 59 -5.32 7.76 1.54
CA MET A 59 -5.66 8.63 0.42
C MET A 59 -7.16 8.94 0.38
N SER A 60 -8.02 7.94 0.59
CA SER A 60 -9.48 8.13 0.63
C SER A 60 -9.90 9.08 1.76
N VAL A 61 -9.30 8.96 2.94
CA VAL A 61 -9.58 9.85 4.08
C VAL A 61 -9.09 11.28 3.80
N GLU A 62 -7.91 11.44 3.20
CA GLU A 62 -7.41 12.77 2.81
C GLU A 62 -8.30 13.41 1.75
N ARG A 63 -8.68 12.66 0.72
CA ARG A 63 -9.59 13.13 -0.32
C ARG A 63 -10.95 13.55 0.23
N TYR A 64 -11.49 12.77 1.18
CA TYR A 64 -12.75 13.12 1.83
C TYR A 64 -12.64 14.42 2.65
N LYS A 65 -11.53 14.62 3.38
CA LYS A 65 -11.30 15.86 4.14
C LYS A 65 -11.16 17.07 3.23
N GLU A 66 -10.44 16.94 2.12
CA GLU A 66 -10.32 17.99 1.10
C GLU A 66 -11.69 18.36 0.51
N TRP A 67 -12.47 17.35 0.10
CA TRP A 67 -13.81 17.56 -0.43
C TRP A 67 -14.74 18.26 0.58
N LYS A 68 -14.67 17.87 1.86
CA LYS A 68 -15.45 18.50 2.92
C LYS A 68 -15.06 19.97 3.12
N LYS A 69 -13.75 20.28 3.14
CA LYS A 69 -13.26 21.66 3.22
C LYS A 69 -13.73 22.51 2.04
N MET A 70 -13.65 21.99 0.82
CA MET A 70 -14.14 22.70 -0.37
C MET A 70 -15.62 23.04 -0.26
N LYS A 71 -16.45 22.15 0.31
CA LYS A 71 -17.87 22.44 0.54
C LYS A 71 -18.12 23.48 1.62
N GLU A 72 -17.27 23.53 2.63
CA GLU A 72 -17.38 24.49 3.74
C GLU A 72 -16.81 25.87 3.36
N GLU A 73 -15.86 25.94 2.43
CA GLU A 73 -15.24 27.19 1.94
C GLU A 73 -16.03 27.88 0.81
N ILE A 74 -16.99 27.21 0.16
CA ILE A 74 -17.97 27.90 -0.70
C ILE A 74 -18.89 28.70 0.23
N SER A 75 -18.58 29.99 0.38
CA SER A 75 -19.43 30.92 1.11
C SER A 75 -20.84 30.91 0.52
N GLU A 76 -21.87 30.94 1.36
CA GLU A 76 -23.28 31.10 0.92
C GLU A 76 -23.47 32.34 0.03
N GLU A 77 -22.53 33.29 0.02
CA GLU A 77 -22.48 34.47 -0.83
C GLU A 77 -22.18 34.16 -2.32
N GLU A 78 -21.44 33.09 -2.64
CA GLU A 78 -21.21 32.67 -4.04
C GLU A 78 -22.35 31.81 -4.61
N LEU A 79 -23.26 31.34 -3.75
CA LEU A 79 -24.40 30.48 -4.11
C LEU A 79 -25.69 31.25 -4.38
N ARG A 80 -25.71 32.58 -4.23
CA ARG A 80 -26.85 33.43 -4.63
C ARG A 80 -26.72 33.81 -6.12
N PRO A 81 -27.76 33.60 -6.94
CA PRO A 81 -27.76 34.01 -8.34
C PRO A 81 -27.73 35.53 -8.51
#